data_AF-A0A518APQ6-F1
#
_entry.id   AF-A0A518APQ6-F1
#
_cell.length_a   1.000
_cell.length_b   1.000
_cell.length_c   1.000
_cell.angle_alpha   90.00
_cell.angle_beta   90.00
_cell.angle_gamma   90.00
#
_symmetry.space_group_name_H-M   'P 1'
#
loop_
_entity.id
_entity.type
_entity.pdbx_description
1 polymer ?
#
loop_
_entity_poly.entity_id
_entity_poly.type
_entity_poly.pdbx_seq_one_letter_code
_entity_poly.pdbx_strand_id
1 'polypeptide(L)'
;MFARNSEETTASRDLNFVKHWVNIYPRLRTYVIALLQDVNDAEDILQEVSLEAIKSYSSFDPSRCFQKWLFGIARNRVRRYYRSKKQNSNLIFDTDTMLLLEAGVEHSQDQLEAQRQALRTCIRRLSQHSRYLLSLRYTQNRSAESIAADYSCNANTVYQRLTRIRAKLRACAHRYFEQQGA
;
A
#
# COMPACT_ATOMS: atom_id res chain seq x y z
N MET A 1 -10.59 46.14 2.38
CA MET A 1 -10.32 45.49 1.08
C MET A 1 -9.19 44.44 1.13
N PHE A 2 -8.74 43.98 2.32
CA PHE A 2 -7.60 43.05 2.47
C PHE A 2 -7.96 41.58 2.77
N ALA A 3 -9.24 41.26 3.02
CA ALA A 3 -9.66 39.88 3.33
C ALA A 3 -9.73 38.96 2.09
N ARG A 4 -9.87 39.53 0.89
CA ARG A 4 -10.11 38.78 -0.35
C ARG A 4 -8.88 38.03 -0.85
N ASN A 5 -7.67 38.56 -0.65
CA ASN A 5 -6.42 37.94 -1.12
C ASN A 5 -5.98 36.74 -0.26
N SER A 6 -6.33 36.70 1.04
CA SER A 6 -6.01 35.60 1.97
C SER A 6 -6.94 34.39 1.82
N GLU A 7 -8.19 34.61 1.41
CA GLU A 7 -9.14 33.52 1.15
C GLU A 7 -8.81 32.81 -0.18
N GLU A 8 -8.38 33.57 -1.19
CA GLU A 8 -8.01 33.05 -2.52
C GLU A 8 -6.74 32.17 -2.47
N THR A 9 -5.79 32.51 -1.58
CA THR A 9 -4.57 31.71 -1.35
C THR A 9 -4.84 30.45 -0.55
N THR A 10 -5.73 30.48 0.44
CA THR A 10 -6.11 29.30 1.24
C THR A 10 -6.90 28.30 0.40
N ALA A 11 -7.90 28.77 -0.37
CA ALA A 11 -8.68 27.91 -1.27
C ALA A 11 -7.82 27.23 -2.35
N SER A 12 -6.87 27.97 -2.94
CA SER A 12 -5.92 27.42 -3.91
C SER A 12 -4.99 26.37 -3.26
N ARG A 13 -4.56 26.60 -2.02
CA ARG A 13 -3.73 25.66 -1.26
C ARG A 13 -4.48 24.35 -0.96
N ASP A 14 -5.74 24.43 -0.52
CA ASP A 14 -6.55 23.25 -0.21
C ASP A 14 -6.85 22.42 -1.47
N LEU A 15 -7.12 23.07 -2.61
CA LEU A 15 -7.27 22.38 -3.89
C LEU A 15 -5.99 21.66 -4.31
N ASN A 16 -4.83 22.28 -4.10
CA ASN A 16 -3.55 21.64 -4.37
C ASN A 16 -3.31 20.42 -3.47
N PHE A 17 -3.68 20.49 -2.19
CA PHE A 17 -3.63 19.33 -1.30
C PHE A 17 -4.49 18.18 -1.85
N VAL A 18 -5.76 18.44 -2.13
CA VAL A 18 -6.71 17.44 -2.61
C VAL A 18 -6.22 16.81 -3.91
N LYS A 19 -5.72 17.62 -4.86
CA LYS A 19 -5.16 17.13 -6.12
C LYS A 19 -3.98 16.18 -5.90
N HIS A 20 -3.01 16.56 -5.07
CA HIS A 20 -1.87 15.70 -4.77
C HIS A 20 -2.28 14.43 -4.02
N TRP A 21 -3.18 14.58 -3.04
CA TRP A 21 -3.72 13.48 -2.25
C TRP A 21 -4.40 12.43 -3.13
N VAL A 22 -5.38 12.82 -3.95
CA VAL A 22 -6.15 11.91 -4.81
C VAL A 22 -5.23 11.15 -5.76
N ASN A 23 -4.22 11.81 -6.32
CA ASN A 23 -3.25 11.17 -7.22
C ASN A 23 -2.37 10.13 -6.53
N ILE A 24 -2.03 10.34 -5.25
CA ILE A 24 -1.07 9.51 -4.53
C ILE A 24 -1.75 8.44 -3.66
N TYR A 25 -2.99 8.68 -3.24
CA TYR A 25 -3.74 7.84 -2.30
C TYR A 25 -3.81 6.36 -2.71
N PRO A 26 -4.06 5.96 -3.98
CA PRO A 26 -4.07 4.54 -4.36
C PRO A 26 -2.73 3.83 -4.12
N ARG A 27 -1.62 4.53 -4.34
CA ARG A 27 -0.25 4.02 -4.11
C ARG A 27 0.05 3.96 -2.61
N LEU A 28 -0.33 5.00 -1.87
CA LEU A 28 -0.21 5.03 -0.41
C LEU A 28 -0.98 3.88 0.23
N ARG A 29 -2.24 3.66 -0.18
CA ARG A 29 -3.09 2.58 0.31
C ARG A 29 -2.47 1.21 0.06
N THR A 30 -1.98 0.98 -1.15
CA THR A 30 -1.30 -0.28 -1.50
C THR A 30 -0.06 -0.51 -0.65
N TYR A 31 0.73 0.54 -0.41
CA TYR A 31 1.91 0.50 0.47
C TYR A 31 1.56 0.13 1.91
N VAL A 32 0.56 0.80 2.51
CA VAL A 32 0.13 0.53 3.89
C VAL A 32 -0.43 -0.89 4.04
N ILE A 33 -1.26 -1.36 3.09
CA ILE A 33 -1.79 -2.73 3.08
C ILE A 33 -0.66 -3.76 2.97
N ALA A 34 0.36 -3.49 2.15
CA ALA A 34 1.51 -4.38 2.00
C ALA A 34 2.31 -4.52 3.30
N LEU A 35 2.39 -3.45 4.09
CA LEU A 35 3.07 -3.45 5.38
C LEU A 35 2.27 -4.18 6.45
N LEU A 36 0.98 -3.84 6.64
CA LEU A 36 0.18 -4.40 7.73
C LEU A 36 -0.31 -5.82 7.46
N GLN A 37 -0.50 -6.18 6.19
CA GLN A 37 -1.11 -7.45 5.78
C GLN A 37 -2.48 -7.74 6.42
N ASP A 38 -3.15 -6.71 6.94
CA ASP A 38 -4.57 -6.68 7.29
C ASP A 38 -5.17 -5.41 6.67
N VAL A 39 -6.36 -5.55 6.11
CA VAL A 39 -7.03 -4.46 5.38
C VAL A 39 -7.66 -3.47 6.35
N ASN A 40 -8.32 -3.97 7.41
CA ASN A 40 -9.03 -3.12 8.35
C ASN A 40 -8.03 -2.26 9.12
N ASP A 41 -6.96 -2.89 9.62
CA ASP A 41 -5.89 -2.15 10.28
C ASP A 41 -5.23 -1.14 9.33
N ALA A 42 -5.11 -1.47 8.03
CA ALA A 42 -4.56 -0.55 7.04
C ALA A 42 -5.47 0.65 6.78
N GLU A 43 -6.78 0.46 6.72
CA GLU A 43 -7.74 1.57 6.58
C GLU A 43 -7.70 2.49 7.79
N ASP A 44 -7.64 1.96 9.01
CA ASP A 44 -7.50 2.75 10.24
C ASP A 44 -6.21 3.59 10.21
N ILE A 45 -5.09 3.00 9.80
CA ILE A 45 -3.84 3.73 9.65
C ILE A 45 -3.93 4.79 8.54
N LEU A 46 -4.58 4.52 7.42
CA LEU A 46 -4.77 5.50 6.35
C LEU A 46 -5.62 6.68 6.83
N GLN A 47 -6.62 6.46 7.68
CA GLN A 47 -7.38 7.54 8.32
C GLN A 47 -6.48 8.40 9.21
N GLU A 48 -5.66 7.79 10.08
CA GLU A 48 -4.70 8.54 10.89
C GLU A 48 -3.71 9.34 10.03
N VAL A 49 -3.22 8.76 8.94
CA VAL A 49 -2.33 9.43 7.98
C VAL A 49 -3.03 10.63 7.33
N SER A 50 -4.30 10.48 6.96
CA SER A 50 -5.09 11.56 6.36
C SER A 50 -5.22 12.74 7.32
N LEU A 51 -5.57 12.47 8.57
CA LEU A 51 -5.70 13.50 9.61
C LEU A 51 -4.37 14.20 9.88
N GLU A 52 -3.28 13.45 9.96
CA GLU A 52 -1.94 14.01 10.16
C GLU A 52 -1.47 14.85 8.96
N ALA A 53 -1.73 14.36 7.75
CA ALA A 53 -1.37 15.08 6.53
C ALA A 53 -2.12 16.42 6.44
N ILE A 54 -3.43 16.44 6.71
CA ILE A 54 -4.21 17.69 6.71
C ILE A 54 -3.66 18.67 7.76
N LYS A 55 -3.43 18.20 9.00
CA LYS A 55 -2.89 19.03 10.09
C LYS A 55 -1.50 19.61 9.77
N SER A 56 -0.65 18.81 9.13
CA SER A 56 0.73 19.18 8.82
C SER A 56 0.88 19.93 7.49
N TYR A 57 -0.16 19.97 6.64
CA TYR A 57 -0.05 20.55 5.30
C TYR A 57 0.18 22.07 5.31
N SER A 58 -0.30 22.79 6.33
CA SER A 58 -0.03 24.22 6.51
C SER A 58 1.46 24.56 6.62
N SER A 59 2.26 23.59 7.07
CA SER A 59 3.72 23.70 7.25
C SER A 59 4.50 22.95 6.16
N PHE A 60 3.82 22.34 5.19
CA PHE A 60 4.48 21.65 4.09
C PHE A 60 5.12 22.64 3.13
N ASP A 61 6.39 22.39 2.81
CA ASP A 61 7.19 23.13 1.83
C ASP A 61 6.89 22.62 0.41
N PRO A 62 6.25 23.43 -0.46
CA PRO A 62 5.86 23.02 -1.80
C PRO A 62 7.04 22.68 -2.73
N SER A 63 8.27 23.09 -2.39
CA SER A 63 9.47 22.72 -3.16
C SER A 63 9.86 21.24 -2.97
N ARG A 64 9.33 20.58 -1.93
CA ARG A 64 9.60 19.16 -1.65
C ARG A 64 8.62 18.25 -2.37
N CYS A 65 9.05 17.01 -2.60
CA CYS A 65 8.18 15.98 -3.17
C CYS A 65 7.07 15.59 -2.18
N PHE A 66 5.82 15.92 -2.52
CA PHE A 66 4.64 15.61 -1.69
C PHE A 66 4.52 14.10 -1.41
N GLN A 67 4.83 13.26 -2.40
CA GLN A 67 4.79 11.79 -2.23
C GLN A 67 5.77 11.35 -1.14
N LYS A 68 7.02 11.82 -1.15
CA LYS A 68 8.02 11.43 -0.13
C LYS A 68 7.59 11.87 1.27
N TRP A 69 7.07 13.08 1.37
CA TRP A 69 6.55 13.60 2.64
C TRP A 69 5.39 12.76 3.18
N LEU A 70 4.38 12.47 2.34
CA LEU A 70 3.20 11.70 2.74
C LEU A 70 3.54 10.26 3.12
N PHE A 71 4.46 9.62 2.39
CA PHE A 71 4.94 8.27 2.73
C PHE A 71 5.74 8.26 4.03
N GLY A 72 6.49 9.33 4.34
CA GLY A 72 7.14 9.50 5.64
C GLY A 72 6.14 9.53 6.80
N ILE A 73 5.00 10.23 6.64
CA ILE A 73 3.91 10.21 7.63
C ILE A 73 3.37 8.79 7.82
N ALA A 74 3.02 8.10 6.72
CA ALA A 74 2.53 6.74 6.78
C ALA A 74 3.52 5.79 7.45
N ARG A 75 4.79 5.85 7.10
CA ARG A 75 5.85 5.05 7.72
C ARG A 75 5.90 5.22 9.23
N ASN A 76 5.80 6.46 9.72
CA ASN A 76 5.79 6.74 11.15
C ASN A 76 4.55 6.17 11.84
N ARG A 77 3.37 6.23 11.20
CA ARG A 77 2.12 5.64 11.70
C ARG A 77 2.20 4.12 11.78
N VAL A 78 2.68 3.48 10.71
CA VAL A 78 2.90 2.01 10.69
C VAL A 78 3.91 1.58 11.77
N ARG A 79 5.02 2.32 11.94
CA ARG A 79 5.99 2.05 13.01
C ARG A 79 5.36 2.17 14.40
N ARG A 80 4.51 3.17 14.63
CA ARG A 80 3.80 3.34 15.90
C ARG A 80 2.83 2.19 16.16
N TYR A 81 2.05 1.80 15.16
CA TYR A 81 1.15 0.64 15.22
C TYR A 81 1.90 -0.64 15.62
N TYR A 82 3.04 -0.93 14.99
CA TYR A 82 3.82 -2.10 15.37
C TYR A 82 4.43 -1.97 16.77
N ARG A 83 4.89 -0.79 17.19
CA ARG A 83 5.39 -0.56 18.56
C ARG A 83 4.31 -0.81 19.62
N SER A 84 3.08 -0.36 19.41
CA SER A 84 1.97 -0.62 20.34
C SER A 84 1.54 -2.09 20.34
N LYS A 85 1.53 -2.74 19.17
CA LYS A 85 1.23 -4.18 19.05
C LYS A 85 2.35 -5.07 19.61
N LYS A 86 3.58 -4.54 19.72
CA LYS A 86 4.77 -5.24 20.25
C LYS A 86 4.72 -5.57 21.73
N GLN A 87 3.79 -5.02 22.50
CA GLN A 87 3.50 -5.58 23.83
C GLN A 87 2.99 -7.04 23.74
N ASN A 88 2.58 -7.53 22.55
CA ASN A 88 2.07 -8.89 22.33
C ASN A 88 2.67 -9.70 21.16
N SER A 89 3.58 -9.19 20.30
CA SER A 89 4.27 -10.04 19.29
C SER A 89 5.51 -9.43 18.63
N ASN A 90 6.49 -10.28 18.29
CA ASN A 90 7.79 -9.98 17.65
C ASN A 90 7.71 -9.71 16.12
N LEU A 91 6.83 -8.83 15.67
CA LEU A 91 6.77 -8.42 14.25
C LEU A 91 7.32 -7.01 14.10
N ILE A 92 8.60 -6.89 13.75
CA ILE A 92 9.15 -5.65 13.19
C ILE A 92 9.45 -5.91 11.72
N PHE A 93 8.77 -5.20 10.83
CA PHE A 93 9.28 -5.02 9.48
C PHE A 93 10.57 -4.19 9.57
N ASP A 94 11.66 -4.77 9.10
CA ASP A 94 12.96 -4.13 9.08
C ASP A 94 12.92 -2.82 8.27
N THR A 95 13.69 -1.82 8.72
CA THR A 95 13.75 -0.48 8.13
C THR A 95 14.12 -0.56 6.64
N ASP A 96 14.92 -1.55 6.26
CA ASP A 96 15.33 -1.83 4.89
C ASP A 96 14.16 -2.29 4.02
N THR A 97 13.24 -3.09 4.59
CA THR A 97 12.05 -3.55 3.87
C THR A 97 11.09 -2.39 3.57
N MET A 98 10.99 -1.42 4.48
CA MET A 98 10.24 -0.18 4.25
C MET A 98 10.86 0.69 3.14
N LEU A 99 12.19 0.83 3.11
CA LEU A 99 12.90 1.59 2.09
C LEU A 99 12.78 0.94 0.70
N LEU A 100 12.86 -0.39 0.62
CA LEU A 100 12.63 -1.15 -0.62
C LEU A 100 11.21 -0.95 -1.17
N LEU A 101 10.20 -0.93 -0.30
CA LEU A 101 8.82 -0.65 -0.71
C LEU A 101 8.64 0.79 -1.21
N GLU A 102 9.28 1.77 -0.58
CA GLU A 102 9.25 3.18 -1.01
C GLU A 102 9.92 3.37 -2.39
N ALA A 103 11.07 2.73 -2.63
CA ALA A 103 11.75 2.77 -3.93
C ALA A 103 10.94 2.11 -5.05
N GLY A 104 10.23 1.01 -4.75
CA GLY A 104 9.32 0.36 -5.70
C GLY A 104 8.13 1.23 -6.11
N VAL A 105 7.76 2.22 -5.29
CA VAL A 105 6.69 3.15 -5.63
C VAL A 105 7.16 4.13 -6.70
N GLU A 106 8.42 4.57 -6.75
CA GLU A 106 8.93 5.60 -7.69
C GLU A 106 8.98 5.20 -9.19
N HIS A 107 8.44 4.05 -9.58
CA HIS A 107 8.45 3.57 -10.97
C HIS A 107 7.66 4.47 -11.95
N SER A 108 8.15 4.57 -13.19
CA SER A 108 7.45 5.27 -14.28
C SER A 108 6.13 4.57 -14.65
N GLN A 109 5.21 5.29 -15.30
CA GLN A 109 3.91 4.72 -15.72
C GLN A 109 4.10 3.50 -16.64
N ASP A 110 5.06 3.56 -17.56
CA ASP A 110 5.37 2.46 -18.49
C ASP A 110 5.88 1.23 -17.75
N GLN A 111 6.76 1.42 -16.76
CA GLN A 111 7.29 0.34 -15.94
C GLN A 111 6.19 -0.30 -15.09
N LEU A 112 5.26 0.50 -14.57
CA LEU A 112 4.11 0.02 -13.81
C LEU A 112 3.14 -0.79 -14.69
N GLU A 113 2.90 -0.37 -15.93
CA GLU A 113 2.03 -1.13 -16.85
C GLU A 113 2.68 -2.44 -17.30
N ALA A 114 4.00 -2.45 -17.54
CA ALA A 114 4.75 -3.68 -17.80
C ALA A 114 4.65 -4.68 -16.63
N GLN A 115 4.78 -4.20 -15.39
CA GLN A 115 4.57 -5.01 -14.18
C GLN A 115 3.16 -5.53 -14.03
N ARG A 116 2.15 -4.72 -14.33
CA ARG A 116 0.74 -5.16 -14.33
C ARG A 116 0.49 -6.24 -15.36
N GLN A 117 1.06 -6.10 -16.56
CA GLN A 117 0.92 -7.08 -17.62
C GLN A 117 1.60 -8.41 -17.28
N ALA A 118 2.80 -8.36 -16.70
CA ALA A 118 3.49 -9.53 -16.17
C ALA A 118 2.63 -10.24 -15.11
N LEU A 119 2.09 -9.49 -14.16
CA LEU A 119 1.26 -10.03 -13.08
C LEU A 119 -0.05 -10.65 -13.60
N ARG A 120 -0.76 -9.99 -14.54
CA ARG A 120 -1.97 -10.54 -15.18
C ARG A 120 -1.68 -11.90 -15.83
N THR A 121 -0.58 -11.99 -16.57
CA THR A 121 -0.13 -13.23 -17.22
C THR A 121 0.17 -14.32 -16.19
N CYS A 122 0.89 -13.98 -15.13
CA CYS A 122 1.26 -14.93 -14.07
C CYS A 122 0.06 -15.41 -13.24
N ILE A 123 -0.92 -14.54 -12.95
CA ILE A 123 -2.15 -14.92 -12.27
C ILE A 123 -2.94 -15.94 -13.10
N ARG A 124 -3.02 -15.77 -14.43
CA ARG A 124 -3.70 -16.73 -15.32
C ARG A 124 -3.09 -18.14 -15.26
N ARG A 125 -1.80 -18.26 -14.95
CA ARG A 125 -1.09 -19.55 -14.81
C ARG A 125 -1.31 -20.23 -13.45
N LEU A 126 -1.93 -19.55 -12.48
CA LEU A 126 -2.25 -20.15 -11.18
C LEU A 126 -3.44 -21.10 -11.26
N SER A 127 -3.45 -22.11 -10.38
CA SER A 127 -4.61 -22.98 -10.19
C SER A 127 -5.86 -22.17 -9.83
N GLN A 128 -7.04 -22.69 -10.21
CA GLN A 128 -8.31 -22.01 -9.97
C GLN A 128 -8.54 -21.72 -8.47
N HIS A 129 -8.18 -22.66 -7.59
CA HIS A 129 -8.24 -22.45 -6.14
C HIS A 129 -7.33 -21.30 -5.66
N SER A 130 -6.11 -21.20 -6.20
CA SER A 130 -5.17 -20.12 -5.85
C SER A 130 -5.68 -18.75 -6.34
N ARG A 131 -6.26 -18.70 -7.55
CA ARG A 131 -6.88 -17.48 -8.08
C ARG A 131 -8.07 -17.03 -7.25
N TYR A 132 -8.93 -17.96 -6.84
CA TYR A 132 -10.07 -17.67 -5.99
C TYR A 132 -9.64 -17.13 -4.62
N LEU A 133 -8.62 -17.75 -4.00
CA LEU A 133 -8.09 -17.25 -2.74
C LEU A 133 -7.51 -15.83 -2.86
N LEU A 134 -6.86 -15.51 -3.98
CA LEU A 134 -6.42 -14.14 -4.29
C LEU A 134 -7.60 -13.18 -4.47
N SER A 135 -8.68 -13.57 -5.14
CA SER A 135 -9.83 -12.68 -5.32
C SER A 135 -10.53 -12.37 -3.99
N LEU A 136 -10.68 -13.37 -3.10
CA LEU A 136 -11.21 -13.12 -1.76
C LEU A 136 -10.36 -12.09 -1.01
N ARG A 137 -9.03 -12.22 -1.08
CA ARG A 137 -8.12 -11.35 -0.34
C ARG A 137 -7.99 -9.95 -0.95
N TYR A 138 -7.84 -9.84 -2.26
CA TYR A 138 -7.41 -8.60 -2.92
C TYR A 138 -8.51 -7.91 -3.72
N THR A 139 -9.53 -8.64 -4.17
CA THR A 139 -10.68 -8.06 -4.89
C THR A 139 -11.82 -7.76 -3.93
N GLN A 140 -12.11 -8.69 -3.02
CA GLN A 140 -13.17 -8.56 -2.02
C GLN A 140 -12.66 -8.05 -0.66
N ASN A 141 -11.37 -7.79 -0.55
CA ASN A 141 -10.75 -7.11 0.59
C ASN A 141 -10.95 -7.84 1.95
N ARG A 142 -11.07 -9.17 1.93
CA ARG A 142 -11.34 -9.96 3.15
C ARG A 142 -10.08 -10.25 3.97
N SER A 143 -10.22 -10.25 5.30
CA SER A 143 -9.15 -10.66 6.22
C SER A 143 -8.82 -12.15 6.10
N ALA A 144 -7.61 -12.56 6.47
CA ALA A 144 -7.23 -13.98 6.41
C ALA A 144 -8.05 -14.82 7.41
N GLU A 145 -8.44 -14.20 8.52
CA GLU A 145 -9.28 -14.70 9.60
C GLU A 145 -10.71 -14.90 9.11
N SER A 146 -11.27 -13.92 8.38
CA SER A 146 -12.60 -14.04 7.77
C SER A 146 -12.65 -15.17 6.74
N ILE A 147 -11.63 -15.25 5.88
CA ILE A 147 -11.52 -16.35 4.90
C ILE A 147 -11.39 -17.68 5.64
N ALA A 148 -10.56 -17.75 6.69
CA ALA A 148 -10.35 -18.98 7.43
C ALA A 148 -11.63 -19.50 8.10
N ALA A 149 -12.47 -18.59 8.62
CA ALA A 149 -13.77 -18.92 9.19
C ALA A 149 -14.70 -19.60 8.17
N ASP A 150 -14.84 -19.05 6.97
CA ASP A 150 -15.66 -19.64 5.90
C ASP A 150 -15.21 -21.05 5.52
N TYR A 151 -13.88 -21.28 5.54
CA TYR A 151 -13.28 -22.55 5.17
C TYR A 151 -13.09 -23.51 6.35
N SER A 152 -13.59 -23.16 7.54
CA SER A 152 -13.43 -23.97 8.77
C SER A 152 -11.97 -24.40 8.98
N CYS A 153 -11.03 -23.47 8.77
CA CYS A 153 -9.60 -23.72 8.88
C CYS A 153 -8.91 -22.68 9.76
N ASN A 154 -7.63 -22.89 10.06
CA ASN A 154 -6.85 -21.92 10.82
C ASN A 154 -6.40 -20.76 9.92
N ALA A 155 -6.46 -19.52 10.43
CA ALA A 155 -5.92 -18.32 9.76
C ALA A 155 -4.48 -18.53 9.28
N ASN A 156 -3.64 -19.22 10.07
CA ASN A 156 -2.26 -19.55 9.69
C ASN A 156 -2.18 -20.40 8.41
N THR A 157 -3.15 -21.29 8.17
CA THR A 157 -3.25 -22.06 6.93
C THR A 157 -3.52 -21.15 5.73
N VAL A 158 -4.40 -20.15 5.88
CA VAL A 158 -4.66 -19.15 4.85
C VAL A 158 -3.42 -18.29 4.60
N TYR A 159 -2.73 -17.83 5.64
CA TYR A 159 -1.46 -17.10 5.52
C TYR A 159 -0.40 -17.91 4.78
N GLN A 160 -0.18 -19.17 5.13
CA GLN A 160 0.79 -20.04 4.45
C GLN A 160 0.44 -20.24 2.96
N ARG A 161 -0.84 -20.43 2.64
CA ARG A 161 -1.31 -20.55 1.25
C ARG A 161 -1.05 -19.27 0.47
N LEU A 162 -1.41 -18.10 1.01
CA LEU A 162 -1.15 -16.81 0.39
C LEU A 162 0.35 -16.55 0.18
N THR A 163 1.19 -16.89 1.16
CA THR A 163 2.65 -16.77 1.04
C THR A 163 3.20 -17.61 -0.11
N ARG A 164 2.76 -18.88 -0.23
CA ARG A 164 3.16 -19.76 -1.35
C ARG A 164 2.70 -19.22 -2.69
N ILE A 165 1.48 -18.68 -2.78
CA ILE A 165 0.96 -18.06 -4.01
C ILE A 165 1.80 -16.84 -4.40
N ARG A 166 2.09 -15.94 -3.45
CA ARG A 166 2.94 -14.76 -3.67
C ARG A 166 4.34 -15.15 -4.15
N ALA A 167 4.93 -16.19 -3.56
CA ALA A 167 6.23 -16.71 -4.01
C ALA A 167 6.19 -17.20 -5.46
N LYS A 168 5.14 -17.96 -5.85
CA LYS A 168 4.94 -18.40 -7.24
C LYS A 168 4.77 -17.22 -8.20
N LEU A 169 4.00 -16.20 -7.81
CA LEU A 169 3.81 -15.01 -8.63
C LEU A 169 5.12 -14.24 -8.83
N ARG A 170 5.93 -14.06 -7.78
CA ARG A 170 7.25 -13.43 -7.90
C ARG A 170 8.17 -14.20 -8.85
N ALA A 171 8.27 -15.52 -8.67
CA ALA A 171 9.11 -16.36 -9.52
C ALA A 171 8.65 -16.39 -10.98
N CYS A 172 7.35 -16.22 -11.23
CA CYS A 172 6.80 -16.08 -12.58
C CYS A 172 7.10 -14.69 -13.17
N ALA A 173 6.92 -13.62 -12.39
CA ALA A 173 7.18 -12.26 -12.84
C ALA A 173 8.66 -12.04 -13.19
N HIS A 174 9.58 -12.59 -12.38
CA HIS A 174 11.02 -12.57 -12.68
C HIS A 174 11.32 -13.17 -14.06
N ARG A 175 10.80 -14.38 -14.31
CA ARG A 175 10.94 -15.07 -15.60
C ARG A 175 10.29 -14.32 -16.76
N TYR A 176 9.17 -13.65 -16.52
CA TYR A 176 8.49 -12.85 -17.54
C TYR A 176 9.38 -11.70 -18.02
N PHE A 177 10.07 -11.02 -17.09
CA PHE A 177 10.98 -9.93 -17.43
C PHE A 177 12.30 -10.40 -18.05
N GLU A 178 12.85 -11.53 -17.59
CA GLU A 178 14.03 -12.14 -18.22
C GLU A 178 13.79 -12.50 -19.70
N GLN A 179 12.57 -12.91 -20.05
CA GLN A 179 12.20 -13.30 -21.43
C GLN A 179 11.86 -12.11 -22.34
N GLN A 180 11.62 -10.91 -21.80
CA GLN A 180 11.35 -9.69 -22.58
C GLN A 180 12.57 -8.76 -22.69
N GLY A 181 13.64 -9.05 -21.95
CA GLY A 181 14.92 -8.31 -22.00
C GLY A 181 15.95 -8.89 -22.97
N ALA A 182 15.57 -9.82 -23.85
CA ALA A 182 16.36 -10.37 -24.95
C ALA A 182 15.68 -10.07 -26.28
#